data_AF-A0A8H3EQC8-F1
#
_entry.id   AF-A0A8H3EQC8-F1
#
_cell.length_a   1.000
_cell.length_b   1.000
_cell.length_c   1.000
_cell.angle_alpha   90.00
_cell.angle_beta   90.00
_cell.angle_gamma   90.00
#
_symmetry.space_group_name_H-M   'P 1'
#
loop_
_entity.id
_entity.type
_entity.pdbx_description
1 polymer ?
#
loop_
_entity_poly.entity_id
_entity_poly.type
_entity_poly.pdbx_seq_one_letter_code
_entity_poly.pdbx_strand_id
1 'polypeptide(L)'
;MIGQMGSFDRPSADLDDPLDCYIHGYVSSRLMKLARSSAGGEGLPLTIAATKVDGLVLSLTPFSHSYNYRSAVLFGYGQVVESDEEKDWAMRLITDSVVTGRWENSRTPPDGGELSSTTILRVRIVSGSGKIREGGPGEDKKDAGKEEVVSKIWTGVVPVWETIGEPVASKTNRVQELPEHIRAFKEGENDRNEKQAFSAANAVYPKPKAE
;
A
#
# COMPACT_ATOMS: atom_id res chain seq x y z
N MET A 1 -10.12 -1.17 -9.16
CA MET A 1 -9.70 0.19 -8.74
C MET A 1 -8.47 0.01 -7.89
N ILE A 2 -7.34 0.49 -8.39
CA ILE A 2 -6.02 0.46 -7.77
C ILE A 2 -5.50 1.88 -7.86
N GLY A 3 -4.84 2.34 -6.81
CA GLY A 3 -4.26 3.66 -6.71
C GLY A 3 -2.76 3.57 -6.51
N GLN A 4 -2.01 4.51 -7.08
CA GLN A 4 -0.57 4.62 -6.87
C GLN A 4 -0.13 6.08 -6.76
N MET A 5 0.83 6.34 -5.88
CA MET A 5 1.45 7.66 -5.73
C MET A 5 2.45 7.91 -6.87
N GLY A 6 2.46 9.12 -7.43
CA GLY A 6 3.43 9.51 -8.46
C GLY A 6 3.31 10.98 -8.86
N SER A 7 4.21 11.42 -9.75
CA SER A 7 4.17 12.76 -10.33
C SER A 7 4.35 12.68 -11.85
N PHE A 8 3.32 13.08 -12.60
CA PHE A 8 3.40 13.14 -14.07
C PHE A 8 4.41 14.21 -14.53
N ASP A 9 4.38 15.38 -13.89
CA ASP A 9 5.27 16.50 -14.23
C ASP A 9 6.74 16.23 -13.88
N ARG A 10 7.00 15.35 -12.91
CA ARG A 10 8.35 14.90 -12.51
C ARG A 10 8.37 13.37 -12.34
N PRO A 11 8.50 12.60 -13.43
CA PRO A 11 8.47 11.13 -13.35
C PRO A 11 9.60 10.51 -12.52
N SER A 12 10.68 11.25 -12.25
CA SER A 12 11.78 10.82 -11.38
C SER A 12 11.58 11.18 -9.91
N ALA A 13 10.43 11.77 -9.55
CA ALA A 13 10.11 12.14 -8.18
C ALA A 13 10.07 10.90 -7.27
N ASP A 14 10.61 11.02 -6.06
CA ASP A 14 10.60 9.97 -5.07
C ASP A 14 9.70 10.33 -3.87
N LEU A 15 9.88 9.64 -2.73
CA LEU A 15 9.05 9.84 -1.54
C LEU A 15 9.34 11.17 -0.81
N ASP A 16 10.45 11.83 -1.13
CA ASP A 16 10.80 13.14 -0.58
C ASP A 16 10.21 14.29 -1.43
N ASP A 17 9.63 13.97 -2.59
CA ASP A 17 8.94 14.91 -3.46
C ASP A 17 7.43 14.96 -3.21
N PRO A 18 6.76 16.07 -3.59
CA PRO A 18 5.30 16.12 -3.66
C PRO A 18 4.77 15.15 -4.72
N LEU A 19 3.97 14.17 -4.28
CA LEU A 19 3.30 13.19 -5.14
C LEU A 19 1.78 13.36 -5.08
N ASP A 20 1.13 13.07 -6.20
CA ASP A 20 -0.33 12.92 -6.30
C ASP A 20 -0.71 11.44 -6.28
N CYS A 21 -1.96 11.12 -5.93
CA CYS A 21 -2.47 9.76 -6.00
C CYS A 21 -3.27 9.54 -7.28
N TYR A 22 -2.82 8.64 -8.16
CA TYR A 22 -3.51 8.28 -9.38
C TYR A 22 -4.35 7.03 -9.17
N ILE A 23 -5.66 7.09 -9.42
CA ILE A 23 -6.62 6.01 -9.18
C ILE A 23 -7.36 5.65 -10.46
N HIS A 24 -7.34 4.38 -10.87
CA HIS A 24 -8.11 3.93 -12.04
C HIS A 24 -9.50 3.42 -11.68
N GLY A 25 -10.44 3.52 -12.62
CA GLY A 25 -11.70 2.78 -12.52
C GLY A 25 -12.52 2.82 -13.80
N TYR A 26 -13.58 2.00 -13.81
CA TYR A 26 -14.51 1.95 -14.94
C TYR A 26 -15.21 3.31 -15.10
N VAL A 27 -15.28 3.80 -16.34
CA VAL A 27 -15.77 5.14 -16.69
C VAL A 27 -17.17 5.44 -16.14
N SER A 28 -18.03 4.43 -16.02
CA SER A 28 -19.41 4.59 -15.54
C SER A 28 -19.59 4.36 -14.03
N SER A 29 -18.52 4.04 -13.30
CA SER A 29 -18.57 3.86 -11.84
C SER A 29 -19.00 5.16 -11.13
N ARG A 30 -19.63 5.01 -9.96
CA ARG A 30 -20.18 6.16 -9.21
C ARG A 30 -19.10 7.19 -8.87
N LEU A 31 -17.91 6.74 -8.47
CA LEU A 31 -16.79 7.62 -8.15
C LEU A 31 -16.38 8.48 -9.37
N MET A 32 -16.25 7.85 -10.55
CA MET A 32 -15.85 8.55 -11.78
C MET A 32 -16.91 9.54 -12.26
N LYS A 33 -18.20 9.20 -12.10
CA LYS A 33 -19.31 10.12 -12.38
C LYS A 33 -19.28 11.33 -11.44
N LEU A 34 -19.07 11.11 -10.14
CA LEU A 34 -18.97 12.19 -9.15
C LEU A 34 -17.76 13.09 -9.40
N ALA A 35 -16.62 12.52 -9.81
CA ALA A 35 -15.44 13.28 -10.16
C ALA A 35 -15.70 14.21 -11.36
N ARG A 36 -16.33 13.70 -12.44
CA ARG A 36 -16.72 14.52 -13.60
C ARG A 36 -17.71 15.63 -13.23
N SER A 37 -18.71 15.34 -12.40
CA SER A 37 -19.67 16.37 -11.96
C SER A 37 -19.04 17.41 -11.01
N SER A 38 -17.89 17.11 -10.43
CA SER A 38 -17.14 17.99 -9.52
C SER A 38 -15.94 18.66 -10.22
N ALA A 39 -15.88 18.64 -11.55
CA ALA A 39 -14.78 19.21 -12.32
C ALA A 39 -14.67 20.75 -12.20
N GLY A 40 -15.69 21.42 -11.66
CA GLY A 40 -15.61 22.84 -11.31
C GLY A 40 -15.00 23.05 -9.91
N GLY A 41 -14.01 23.94 -9.80
CA GLY A 41 -13.33 24.25 -8.53
C GLY A 41 -12.13 23.34 -8.26
N GLU A 42 -11.90 22.99 -6.99
CA GLU A 42 -10.72 22.17 -6.60
C GLU A 42 -10.80 20.70 -7.03
N GLY A 43 -12.00 20.20 -7.38
CA GLY A 43 -12.25 18.79 -7.71
C GLY A 43 -13.13 18.08 -6.67
N LEU A 44 -13.29 16.75 -6.82
CA LEU A 44 -14.04 15.93 -5.87
C LEU A 44 -13.23 15.77 -4.57
N PRO A 45 -13.71 16.22 -3.40
CA PRO A 45 -13.02 15.97 -2.13
C PRO A 45 -12.96 14.47 -1.83
N LEU A 46 -11.77 13.97 -1.52
CA LEU A 46 -11.49 12.57 -1.27
C LEU A 46 -10.65 12.37 -0.01
N THR A 47 -10.90 11.23 0.65
CA THR A 47 -10.07 10.71 1.72
C THR A 47 -9.57 9.33 1.30
N ILE A 48 -8.26 9.12 1.35
CA ILE A 48 -7.60 7.86 1.00
C ILE A 48 -6.97 7.32 2.28
N ALA A 49 -7.34 6.11 2.68
CA ALA A 49 -6.77 5.46 3.85
C ALA A 49 -6.10 4.14 3.44
N ALA A 50 -4.90 3.91 3.94
CA ALA A 50 -4.16 2.67 3.76
C ALA A 50 -3.60 2.20 5.11
N THR A 51 -3.72 0.90 5.39
CA THR A 51 -3.23 0.28 6.63
C THR A 51 -2.57 -1.05 6.30
N LYS A 52 -1.43 -1.31 6.92
CA LYS A 52 -0.69 -2.56 6.85
C LYS A 52 -0.43 -3.07 8.27
N VAL A 53 -0.87 -4.28 8.58
CA VAL A 53 -0.62 -4.93 9.87
C VAL A 53 0.69 -5.71 9.76
N ASP A 54 1.58 -5.49 10.72
CA ASP A 54 2.92 -6.08 10.78
C ASP A 54 3.09 -7.05 11.98
N GLY A 55 2.13 -7.10 12.92
CA GLY A 55 2.17 -8.07 14.02
C GLY A 55 1.03 -7.95 15.05
N LEU A 56 0.80 -9.02 15.80
CA LEU A 56 -0.13 -9.09 16.94
C LEU A 56 0.65 -8.93 18.24
N VAL A 57 0.30 -7.96 19.07
CA VAL A 57 0.98 -7.74 20.36
C VAL A 57 0.14 -8.33 21.49
N LEU A 58 0.67 -9.39 22.09
CA LEU A 58 0.05 -10.14 23.17
C LEU A 58 0.69 -9.72 24.51
N SER A 59 -0.14 -9.36 25.47
CA SER A 59 0.23 -8.71 26.74
C SER A 59 -0.37 -9.49 27.92
N LEU A 60 0.04 -9.19 29.17
CA LEU A 60 -0.44 -9.88 30.37
C LEU A 60 -1.95 -9.72 30.59
N THR A 61 -2.53 -8.64 30.07
CA THR A 61 -3.96 -8.36 30.24
C THR A 61 -4.68 -8.20 28.89
N PRO A 62 -5.95 -8.62 28.80
CA PRO A 62 -6.76 -8.41 27.61
C PRO A 62 -6.86 -6.94 27.17
N PHE A 63 -6.75 -6.01 28.13
CA PHE A 63 -6.84 -4.58 27.88
C PHE A 63 -5.61 -4.00 27.15
N SER A 64 -4.45 -4.64 27.30
CA SER A 64 -3.16 -4.15 26.78
C SER A 64 -2.75 -4.82 25.46
N HIS A 65 -3.57 -5.72 24.90
CA HIS A 65 -3.33 -6.27 23.56
C HIS A 65 -3.36 -5.18 22.49
N SER A 66 -2.58 -5.35 21.43
CA SER A 66 -2.49 -4.37 20.35
C SER A 66 -2.01 -4.99 19.03
N TYR A 67 -1.73 -4.13 18.06
CA TYR A 67 -1.17 -4.50 16.77
C TYR A 67 0.09 -3.67 16.49
N ASN A 68 1.10 -4.28 15.87
CA ASN A 68 2.08 -3.52 15.12
C ASN A 68 1.49 -3.24 13.74
N TYR A 69 1.53 -1.98 13.30
CA TYR A 69 0.94 -1.54 12.04
C TYR A 69 1.55 -0.22 11.56
N ARG A 70 1.38 0.04 10.26
CA ARG A 70 1.63 1.32 9.61
C ARG A 70 0.37 1.75 8.88
N SER A 71 -0.02 3.01 9.04
CA SER A 71 -1.20 3.55 8.36
C SER A 71 -0.97 4.98 7.90
N ALA A 72 -1.59 5.33 6.79
CA ALA A 72 -1.67 6.71 6.30
C ALA A 72 -3.11 7.06 5.94
N VAL A 73 -3.52 8.28 6.27
CA VAL A 73 -4.76 8.90 5.81
C VAL A 73 -4.41 10.17 5.08
N LEU A 74 -4.78 10.27 3.80
CA LEU A 74 -4.54 11.41 2.93
C LEU A 74 -5.86 12.09 2.59
N PHE A 75 -5.85 13.42 2.59
CA PHE A 75 -6.97 14.27 2.21
C PHE A 75 -6.58 15.08 0.99
N GLY A 76 -7.49 15.15 0.01
CA GLY A 76 -7.18 15.81 -1.25
C GLY A 76 -8.39 15.97 -2.15
N TYR A 77 -8.13 16.37 -3.38
CA TYR A 77 -9.15 16.58 -4.39
C TYR A 77 -8.84 15.82 -5.67
N GLY A 78 -9.78 14.99 -6.10
CA GLY A 78 -9.69 14.19 -7.31
C GLY A 78 -10.22 14.93 -8.52
N GLN A 79 -9.42 14.95 -9.58
CA GLN A 79 -9.78 15.45 -10.91
C GLN A 79 -9.57 14.36 -11.95
N VAL A 80 -10.40 14.36 -12.99
CA VAL A 80 -10.23 13.43 -14.13
C VAL A 80 -8.99 13.84 -14.91
N VAL A 81 -8.16 12.85 -15.24
CA VAL A 81 -7.06 13.03 -16.17
C VAL A 81 -7.62 13.07 -17.59
N GLU A 82 -7.51 14.23 -18.25
CA GLU A 82 -8.02 14.47 -19.60
C GLU A 82 -6.93 14.30 -20.68
N SER A 83 -5.65 14.46 -20.32
CA SER A 83 -4.54 14.26 -21.25
C SER A 83 -4.32 12.77 -21.52
N ASP A 84 -4.28 12.38 -22.79
CA ASP A 84 -3.98 11.00 -23.18
C ASP A 84 -2.57 10.59 -22.75
N GLU A 85 -1.60 11.51 -22.74
CA GLU A 85 -0.22 11.25 -22.31
C GLU A 85 -0.14 10.98 -20.79
N GLU A 86 -0.81 11.82 -19.98
CA GLU A 86 -0.87 11.61 -18.52
C GLU A 86 -1.65 10.34 -18.18
N LYS A 87 -2.68 10.02 -18.97
CA LYS A 87 -3.47 8.79 -18.80
C LYS A 87 -2.65 7.55 -19.09
N ASP A 88 -1.90 7.51 -20.19
CA ASP A 88 -1.01 6.39 -20.53
C ASP A 88 0.08 6.21 -19.48
N TRP A 89 0.75 7.30 -19.09
CA TRP A 89 1.74 7.30 -18.01
C TRP A 89 1.16 6.77 -16.69
N ALA A 90 -0.03 7.23 -16.29
CA ALA A 90 -0.66 6.82 -15.05
C ALA A 90 -1.08 5.34 -15.08
N MET A 91 -1.56 4.83 -16.21
CA MET A 91 -1.86 3.41 -16.37
C MET A 91 -0.62 2.54 -16.26
N ARG A 92 0.50 2.97 -16.85
CA ARG A 92 1.80 2.29 -16.67
C ARG A 92 2.20 2.29 -15.20
N LEU A 93 2.19 3.44 -14.55
CA LEU A 93 2.51 3.59 -13.12
C LEU A 93 1.68 2.62 -12.25
N ILE A 94 0.37 2.61 -12.46
CA ILE A 94 -0.57 1.75 -11.71
C ILE A 94 -0.35 0.26 -12.04
N THR A 95 -0.02 -0.09 -13.28
CA THR A 95 0.20 -1.48 -13.66
C THR A 95 1.49 -2.02 -13.04
N ASP A 96 2.56 -1.23 -13.10
CA ASP A 96 3.87 -1.59 -12.56
C ASP A 96 3.89 -1.56 -11.02
N SER A 97 2.96 -0.86 -10.38
CA SER A 97 2.79 -0.91 -8.91
C SER A 97 2.14 -2.21 -8.43
N VAL A 98 1.46 -2.96 -9.30
CA VAL A 98 0.85 -4.26 -8.96
C VAL A 98 1.87 -5.38 -9.08
N VAL A 99 2.62 -5.39 -10.19
CA VAL A 99 3.77 -6.28 -10.41
C VAL A 99 4.80 -5.48 -11.19
N THR A 100 6.02 -5.36 -10.66
CA THR A 100 7.07 -4.56 -11.29
C THR A 100 7.38 -5.04 -12.71
N GLY A 101 7.40 -4.09 -13.67
CA GLY A 101 7.67 -4.36 -15.08
C GLY A 101 6.52 -5.03 -15.84
N ARG A 102 5.33 -5.12 -15.23
CA ARG A 102 4.18 -5.81 -15.83
C ARG A 102 3.63 -5.12 -17.06
N TRP A 103 3.75 -3.79 -17.14
CA TRP A 103 3.29 -3.02 -18.31
C TRP A 103 3.98 -3.50 -19.59
N GLU A 104 5.30 -3.45 -19.62
CA GLU A 104 6.10 -3.86 -20.80
C GLU A 104 6.03 -5.38 -21.09
N ASN A 105 5.63 -6.17 -20.09
CA ASN A 105 5.41 -7.61 -20.22
C ASN A 105 3.93 -7.98 -20.49
N SER A 106 3.16 -7.04 -21.03
CA SER A 106 1.78 -7.20 -21.47
C SER A 106 1.63 -6.78 -22.95
N ARG A 107 0.44 -6.97 -23.55
CA ARG A 107 0.16 -6.41 -24.89
C ARG A 107 0.06 -4.90 -24.77
N THR A 108 1.01 -4.17 -25.33
CA THR A 108 1.04 -2.70 -25.33
C THR A 108 1.09 -2.12 -26.75
N PRO A 109 0.56 -0.90 -26.96
CA PRO A 109 -0.24 -0.11 -26.02
C PRO A 109 -1.68 -0.66 -25.87
N PRO A 110 -2.44 -0.23 -24.85
CA PRO A 110 -3.88 -0.48 -24.78
C PRO A 110 -4.60 0.00 -26.04
N ASP A 111 -5.68 -0.68 -26.41
CA ASP A 111 -6.50 -0.27 -27.56
C ASP A 111 -7.51 0.83 -27.17
N GLY A 112 -8.15 1.44 -28.18
CA GLY A 112 -9.10 2.53 -27.95
C GLY A 112 -10.34 2.13 -27.12
N GLY A 113 -10.74 0.87 -27.15
CA GLY A 113 -11.85 0.35 -26.34
C GLY A 113 -11.47 0.25 -24.86
N GLU A 114 -10.28 -0.25 -24.57
CA GLU A 114 -9.72 -0.32 -23.22
C GLU A 114 -9.52 1.09 -22.63
N LEU A 115 -8.99 2.02 -23.43
CA LEU A 115 -8.81 3.42 -23.03
C LEU A 115 -10.14 4.12 -22.77
N SER A 116 -11.13 3.98 -23.65
CA SER A 116 -12.42 4.67 -23.53
C SER A 116 -13.27 4.16 -22.36
N SER A 117 -13.10 2.90 -21.95
CA SER A 117 -13.78 2.32 -20.80
C SER A 117 -13.12 2.62 -19.45
N THR A 118 -11.91 3.19 -19.46
CA THR A 118 -11.11 3.45 -18.25
C THR A 118 -10.99 4.95 -17.98
N THR A 119 -11.24 5.37 -16.75
CA THR A 119 -10.98 6.73 -16.25
C THR A 119 -9.90 6.69 -15.19
N ILE A 120 -8.97 7.65 -15.24
CA ILE A 120 -7.97 7.89 -14.21
C ILE A 120 -8.36 9.18 -13.47
N LEU A 121 -8.31 9.13 -12.14
CA LEU A 121 -8.38 10.30 -11.29
C LEU A 121 -6.99 10.61 -10.74
N ARG A 122 -6.54 11.86 -10.91
CA ARG A 122 -5.41 12.41 -10.16
C ARG A 122 -5.96 13.09 -8.91
N VAL A 123 -5.54 12.61 -7.76
CA VAL A 123 -5.91 13.18 -6.46
C VAL A 123 -4.74 14.00 -5.95
N ARG A 124 -4.89 15.32 -6.01
CA ARG A 124 -3.94 16.24 -5.41
C ARG A 124 -4.03 16.13 -3.90
N ILE A 125 -2.92 15.75 -3.25
CA ILE A 125 -2.88 15.62 -1.79
C ILE A 125 -2.67 16.99 -1.16
N VAL A 126 -3.53 17.35 -0.21
CA VAL A 126 -3.51 18.63 0.50
C VAL A 126 -2.95 18.46 1.91
N SER A 127 -3.31 17.37 2.57
CA SER A 127 -2.78 17.03 3.88
C SER A 127 -2.82 15.52 4.10
N GLY A 128 -2.08 15.05 5.08
CA GLY A 128 -2.08 13.66 5.47
C GLY A 128 -1.65 13.47 6.90
N SER A 129 -1.94 12.29 7.43
CA SER A 129 -1.44 11.84 8.73
C SER A 129 -0.96 10.41 8.63
N GLY A 130 0.16 10.12 9.28
CA GLY A 130 0.74 8.78 9.37
C GLY A 130 0.76 8.31 10.82
N LYS A 131 0.59 7.01 11.04
CA LYS A 131 0.76 6.40 12.35
C LYS A 131 1.48 5.06 12.20
N ILE A 132 2.49 4.88 13.04
CA ILE A 132 3.26 3.64 13.13
C ILE A 132 3.20 3.17 14.58
N ARG A 133 2.92 1.88 14.77
CA ARG A 133 3.12 1.18 16.03
C ARG A 133 4.00 -0.03 15.77
N GLU A 134 5.05 -0.16 16.56
CA GLU A 134 6.02 -1.25 16.51
C GLU A 134 6.53 -1.53 17.93
N GLY A 135 7.18 -2.67 18.11
CA GLY A 135 7.74 -3.16 19.37
C GLY A 135 6.82 -4.10 20.15
N GLY A 136 7.27 -4.46 21.35
CA GLY A 136 6.62 -5.41 22.25
C GLY A 136 5.44 -4.84 23.05
N PRO A 137 4.84 -5.66 23.93
CA PRO A 137 3.80 -5.21 24.84
C PRO A 137 4.35 -4.25 25.91
N GLY A 138 3.55 -3.26 26.27
CA GLY A 138 3.84 -2.35 27.38
C GLY A 138 3.10 -2.80 28.64
N GLU A 139 3.76 -3.58 29.48
CA GLU A 139 3.12 -4.14 30.69
C GLU A 139 2.97 -3.12 31.81
N ASP A 140 1.83 -3.16 32.51
CA ASP A 140 1.61 -2.34 33.71
C ASP A 140 2.50 -2.87 34.85
N LYS A 141 3.19 -1.97 35.55
CA LYS A 141 4.07 -2.31 36.69
C LYS A 141 3.34 -3.12 37.77
N LYS A 142 2.04 -2.89 37.96
CA LYS A 142 1.24 -3.61 38.97
C LYS A 142 1.11 -5.10 38.67
N ASP A 143 1.26 -5.51 37.40
CA ASP A 143 1.13 -6.89 36.96
C ASP A 143 2.49 -7.48 36.56
N ALA A 144 3.38 -6.68 35.96
CA ALA A 144 4.74 -7.10 35.60
C ALA A 144 5.60 -7.50 36.81
N GLY A 145 5.30 -6.97 38.02
CA GLY A 145 6.00 -7.34 39.25
C GLY A 145 5.47 -8.58 39.96
N LYS A 146 4.41 -9.21 39.45
CA LYS A 146 3.74 -10.35 40.08
C LYS A 146 4.19 -11.66 39.46
N GLU A 147 5.05 -12.39 40.16
CA GLU A 147 5.60 -13.68 39.70
C GLU A 147 4.49 -14.68 39.32
N GLU A 148 3.38 -14.70 40.08
CA GLU A 148 2.25 -15.57 39.84
C GLU A 148 1.49 -15.28 38.54
N VAL A 149 1.66 -14.08 37.98
CA VAL A 149 1.08 -13.63 36.71
C VAL A 149 2.07 -13.88 35.57
N VAL A 150 3.30 -13.35 35.69
CA VAL A 150 4.30 -13.40 34.61
C VAL A 150 4.79 -14.82 34.30
N SER A 151 4.77 -15.73 35.28
CA SER A 151 5.14 -17.13 35.07
C SER A 151 4.08 -17.97 34.34
N LYS A 152 2.85 -17.46 34.19
CA LYS A 152 1.70 -18.21 33.64
C LYS A 152 1.20 -17.68 32.31
N ILE A 153 1.54 -16.45 31.95
CA ILE A 153 0.99 -15.77 30.77
C ILE A 153 2.13 -15.43 29.82
N TRP A 154 2.07 -16.01 28.62
CA TRP A 154 3.02 -15.65 27.56
C TRP A 154 2.72 -14.25 27.04
N THR A 155 3.76 -13.45 26.85
CA THR A 155 3.69 -12.11 26.26
C THR A 155 4.70 -11.99 25.13
N GLY A 156 4.41 -11.15 24.16
CA GLY A 156 5.29 -10.97 23.01
C GLY A 156 4.55 -10.49 21.78
N VAL A 157 5.21 -10.63 20.63
CA VAL A 157 4.65 -10.26 19.33
C VAL A 157 4.60 -11.50 18.45
N VAL A 158 3.47 -11.71 17.79
CA VAL A 158 3.36 -12.65 16.66
C VAL A 158 3.47 -11.82 15.38
N PRO A 159 4.61 -11.83 14.67
CA PRO A 159 4.75 -11.06 13.44
C PRO A 159 3.73 -11.52 12.38
N VAL A 160 3.23 -10.57 11.59
CA VAL A 160 2.23 -10.83 10.54
C VAL A 160 2.71 -10.14 9.27
N TRP A 161 2.75 -10.89 8.17
CA TRP A 161 3.09 -10.33 6.87
C TRP A 161 2.27 -10.99 5.76
N GLU A 162 2.18 -10.30 4.61
CA GLU A 162 1.59 -10.88 3.42
C GLU A 162 2.66 -11.65 2.64
N THR A 163 2.29 -12.84 2.18
CA THR A 163 3.14 -13.66 1.31
C THR A 163 2.46 -13.79 -0.06
N ILE A 164 3.17 -13.39 -1.11
CA ILE A 164 2.84 -13.68 -2.49
C ILE A 164 3.05 -15.18 -2.73
N GLY A 165 1.96 -15.88 -3.03
CA GLY A 165 1.95 -17.32 -3.26
C GLY A 165 2.55 -17.74 -4.60
N GLU A 166 2.59 -19.05 -4.86
CA GLU A 166 3.04 -19.59 -6.13
C GLU A 166 2.09 -19.19 -7.29
N PRO A 167 2.61 -18.72 -8.44
CA PRO A 167 1.79 -18.35 -9.58
C PRO A 167 0.97 -19.52 -10.11
N VAL A 168 -0.34 -19.30 -10.27
CA VAL A 168 -1.25 -20.27 -10.87
C VAL A 168 -1.50 -19.89 -12.33
N ALA A 169 -1.03 -20.72 -13.27
CA ALA A 169 -1.21 -20.47 -14.69
C ALA A 169 -2.69 -20.55 -15.10
N SER A 170 -3.12 -19.64 -15.98
CA SER A 170 -4.46 -19.70 -16.57
C SER A 170 -4.58 -20.84 -17.57
N LYS A 171 -5.80 -21.31 -17.84
CA LYS A 171 -6.07 -22.38 -18.82
C LYS A 171 -5.65 -22.02 -20.26
N THR A 172 -5.56 -20.73 -20.58
CA THR A 172 -5.17 -20.22 -21.90
C THR A 172 -3.69 -19.84 -21.97
N ASN A 173 -2.96 -19.88 -20.85
CA ASN A 173 -1.53 -19.60 -20.85
C ASN A 173 -0.78 -20.64 -21.68
N ARG A 174 0.10 -20.16 -22.57
CA ARG A 174 0.97 -21.00 -23.40
C ARG A 174 2.46 -20.81 -23.07
N VAL A 175 2.79 -19.86 -22.21
CA VAL A 175 4.17 -19.63 -21.76
C VAL A 175 4.56 -20.75 -20.80
N GLN A 176 5.61 -21.50 -21.15
CA GLN A 176 6.02 -22.70 -20.40
C GLN A 176 6.73 -22.35 -19.09
N GLU A 177 7.59 -21.34 -19.13
CA GLU A 177 8.38 -20.91 -18.00
C GLU A 177 7.81 -19.64 -17.38
N LEU A 178 7.87 -19.55 -16.05
CA LEU A 178 7.47 -18.33 -15.34
C LEU A 178 8.45 -17.20 -15.72
N PRO A 179 7.96 -16.06 -16.25
CA PRO A 179 8.81 -14.93 -16.56
C PRO A 179 9.57 -14.41 -15.32
N GLU A 180 10.83 -14.06 -15.52
CA GLU A 180 11.73 -13.70 -14.42
C GLU A 180 11.23 -12.50 -13.61
N HIS A 181 10.62 -11.49 -14.24
CA HIS A 181 10.07 -10.34 -13.51
C HIS A 181 9.00 -10.74 -12.49
N ILE A 182 8.24 -11.81 -12.72
CA ILE A 182 7.23 -12.31 -11.77
C ILE A 182 7.90 -13.06 -10.62
N ARG A 183 8.92 -13.88 -10.93
CA ARG A 183 9.71 -14.58 -9.91
C ARG A 183 10.40 -13.59 -8.99
N ALA A 184 11.16 -12.65 -9.56
CA ALA A 184 11.89 -11.63 -8.83
C ALA A 184 10.95 -10.75 -7.99
N PHE A 185 9.79 -10.36 -8.53
CA PHE A 185 8.77 -9.63 -7.77
C PHE A 185 8.29 -10.43 -6.55
N LYS A 186 7.88 -11.69 -6.74
CA LYS A 186 7.42 -12.55 -5.64
C LYS A 186 8.48 -12.68 -4.55
N GLU A 187 9.70 -13.02 -4.93
CA GLU A 187 10.80 -13.24 -3.98
C GLU A 187 11.15 -11.95 -3.24
N GLY A 188 11.24 -10.83 -3.95
CA GLY A 188 11.55 -9.52 -3.37
C GLY A 188 10.46 -9.01 -2.43
N GLU A 189 9.18 -9.14 -2.78
CA GLU A 189 8.07 -8.72 -1.91
C GLU A 189 7.99 -9.58 -0.65
N ASN A 190 8.16 -10.91 -0.79
CA ASN A 190 8.12 -11.82 0.36
C ASN A 190 9.24 -11.52 1.35
N ASP A 191 10.48 -11.40 0.86
CA ASP A 191 11.65 -11.06 1.67
C ASP A 191 11.47 -9.70 2.38
N ARG A 192 10.99 -8.68 1.66
CA ARG A 192 10.77 -7.34 2.23
C ARG A 192 9.67 -7.36 3.30
N ASN A 193 8.56 -8.02 3.03
CA ASN A 193 7.42 -8.10 3.94
C ASN A 193 7.78 -8.85 5.24
N GLU A 194 8.47 -9.98 5.13
CA GLU A 194 8.93 -10.74 6.28
C GLU A 194 9.94 -9.93 7.11
N LYS A 195 10.97 -9.36 6.49
CA LYS A 195 11.97 -8.51 7.18
C LYS A 195 11.31 -7.34 7.91
N GLN A 196 10.35 -6.67 7.27
CA GLN A 196 9.65 -5.55 7.89
C GLN A 196 8.82 -5.97 9.11
N ALA A 197 8.11 -7.11 9.04
CA ALA A 197 7.32 -7.62 10.16
C ALA A 197 8.20 -8.02 11.35
N PHE A 198 9.31 -8.72 11.11
CA PHE A 198 10.28 -9.04 12.17
C PHE A 198 10.99 -7.80 12.72
N SER A 199 11.33 -6.83 11.88
CA SER A 199 11.88 -5.54 12.33
C SER A 199 10.89 -4.81 13.23
N ALA A 200 9.61 -4.76 12.86
CA ALA A 200 8.58 -4.11 13.67
C ALA A 200 8.37 -4.85 15.01
N ALA A 201 8.39 -6.19 15.02
CA ALA A 201 8.28 -6.97 16.24
C ALA A 201 9.45 -6.74 17.22
N ASN A 202 10.67 -6.61 16.69
CA ASN A 202 11.89 -6.45 17.48
C ASN A 202 12.29 -4.98 17.74
N ALA A 203 11.47 -4.01 17.30
CA ALA A 203 11.77 -2.60 17.51
C ALA A 203 11.83 -2.27 19.01
N VAL A 204 12.95 -1.71 19.45
CA VAL A 204 13.17 -1.27 20.83
C VAL A 204 13.07 0.26 20.89
N TYR A 205 12.41 0.77 21.92
CA TYR A 205 12.31 2.21 22.20
C TYR A 205 13.08 2.62 23.46
N PRO A 206 13.71 3.82 23.49
CA PRO A 206 13.82 4.74 22.37
C PRO A 206 14.68 4.14 21.25
N LYS A 207 14.36 4.43 19.98
CA LYS A 207 15.20 3.98 18.87
C LYS A 207 16.63 4.46 19.15
N PRO A 208 17.66 3.59 19.02
CA PRO A 208 19.04 4.05 19.10
C PRO A 208 19.21 5.20 18.10
N LYS A 209 19.97 6.24 18.47
CA LYS A 209 20.29 7.34 17.56
C LYS A 209 20.92 6.72 16.31
N ALA A 210 20.39 7.07 15.12
CA ALA A 210 21.09 6.74 13.89
C ALA A 210 22.47 7.39 13.95
N GLU A 211 23.52 6.60 13.73
CA GLU A 211 24.91 7.08 13.60
C GLU A 211 25.10 7.87 12.31
#